data_AF-A0A2P8H475-F1
#
_entry.id   AF-A0A2P8H475-F1
#
_cell.length_a   1.000
_cell.length_b   1.000
_cell.length_c   1.000
_cell.angle_alpha   90.00
_cell.angle_beta   90.00
_cell.angle_gamma   90.00
#
_symmetry.space_group_name_H-M   'P 1'
#
loop_
_entity.id
_entity.type
_entity.pdbx_description
1 polymer ?
#
loop_
_entity_poly.entity_id
_entity_poly.type
_entity_poly.pdbx_seq_one_letter_code
_entity_poly.pdbx_strand_id
1 'polypeptide(L)'
;MLTWTYVDWGGNIGRGHTNLGFPFYEVEIKGWNDNQHYSDLEDLILVKVIETYSTIEVKLNYLHPDARNNLKARKLAKNTESYLINALRNKD
;
A
#
# COMPACT_ATOMS: atom_id res chain seq x y z
N MET A 1 6.13 2.02 24.65
CA MET A 1 5.49 2.65 23.47
C MET A 1 6.11 1.99 22.26
N LEU A 2 5.33 1.34 21.40
CA LEU A 2 5.86 0.70 20.18
C LEU A 2 6.10 1.82 19.15
N THR A 3 7.36 2.03 18.78
CA THR A 3 7.75 3.05 17.81
C THR A 3 7.91 2.35 16.46
N TRP A 4 6.87 2.43 15.64
CA TRP A 4 6.93 1.96 14.27
C TRP A 4 7.56 3.02 13.38
N THR A 5 8.60 2.62 12.65
CA THR A 5 9.19 3.42 11.58
C THR A 5 8.68 2.89 10.24
N TYR A 6 8.10 3.79 9.44
CA TYR A 6 7.49 3.46 8.16
C TYR A 6 8.45 3.83 7.04
N VAL A 7 8.63 2.93 6.09
CA VAL A 7 9.37 3.24 4.86
C VAL A 7 8.36 3.82 3.87
N ASP A 8 8.61 5.06 3.45
CA ASP A 8 7.88 5.65 2.34
C ASP A 8 8.03 4.71 1.14
N TRP A 9 6.97 4.46 0.38
CA TRP A 9 7.00 3.46 -0.67
C TRP A 9 7.97 3.91 -1.78
N GLY A 10 9.22 3.46 -1.71
CA GLY A 10 10.26 3.69 -2.72
C GLY A 10 10.40 2.52 -3.69
N GLY A 11 9.45 1.60 -3.68
CA GLY A 11 9.53 0.30 -4.35
C GLY A 11 8.88 0.25 -5.73
N ASN A 12 9.01 -0.91 -6.36
CA ASN A 12 8.40 -1.22 -7.66
C ASN A 12 6.87 -1.30 -7.52
N ILE A 13 6.14 -0.68 -8.44
CA ILE A 13 4.68 -0.81 -8.52
C ILE A 13 4.37 -2.17 -9.12
N GLY A 14 3.73 -3.05 -8.35
CA GLY A 14 3.17 -4.29 -8.88
C GLY A 14 2.08 -3.96 -9.89
N ARG A 15 2.17 -4.50 -11.09
CA ARG A 15 1.18 -4.31 -12.16
C ARG A 15 0.69 -5.66 -12.63
N GLY A 16 -0.61 -5.78 -12.88
CA GLY A 16 -1.17 -7.01 -13.41
C GLY A 16 -2.62 -6.85 -13.85
N HIS A 17 -3.27 -7.98 -14.12
CA HIS A 17 -4.69 -8.05 -14.39
C HIS A 17 -5.36 -8.97 -13.37
N THR A 18 -6.55 -8.60 -12.92
CA THR A 18 -7.38 -9.47 -12.10
C THR A 18 -7.86 -10.68 -12.93
N ASN A 19 -8.42 -11.69 -12.28
CA ASN A 19 -9.02 -12.85 -12.96
C ASN A 19 -10.14 -12.47 -13.95
N LEU A 20 -10.70 -11.27 -13.82
CA LEU A 20 -11.73 -10.71 -14.70
C LEU A 20 -11.14 -9.86 -15.83
N GLY A 21 -9.82 -9.76 -15.94
CA GLY A 21 -9.12 -8.98 -16.96
C GLY A 21 -8.93 -7.50 -16.62
N PHE A 22 -9.36 -7.03 -15.45
CA PHE A 22 -9.17 -5.62 -15.05
C PHE A 22 -7.74 -5.32 -14.64
N PRO A 23 -7.10 -4.26 -15.17
CA PRO A 23 -5.75 -3.91 -14.77
C PRO A 23 -5.75 -3.42 -13.32
N PHE A 24 -4.73 -3.81 -12.56
CA PHE A 24 -4.53 -3.35 -11.20
C PHE A 24 -3.08 -2.94 -10.97
N TYR A 25 -2.91 -1.93 -10.12
CA TYR A 25 -1.61 -1.48 -9.61
C TYR A 25 -1.60 -1.69 -8.09
N GLU A 26 -0.50 -2.18 -7.54
CA GLU A 26 -0.38 -2.41 -6.11
C GLU A 26 1.01 -2.08 -5.57
N VAL A 27 1.03 -1.64 -4.30
CA VAL A 27 2.24 -1.27 -3.57
C VAL A 27 2.12 -1.75 -2.13
N GLU A 28 3.21 -2.32 -1.63
CA GLU A 28 3.37 -2.68 -0.22
C GLU A 28 4.02 -1.52 0.53
N ILE A 29 3.38 -1.09 1.61
CA ILE A 29 3.96 -0.19 2.60
C ILE A 29 4.61 -1.07 3.66
N LYS A 30 5.92 -0.92 3.79
CA LYS A 30 6.73 -1.70 4.72
C LYS A 30 7.16 -0.85 5.91
N GLY A 31 7.49 -1.49 7.01
CA GLY A 31 8.05 -0.80 8.18
C GLY A 31 8.75 -1.78 9.09
N TRP A 32 9.46 -1.24 10.07
CA TRP A 32 10.13 -2.04 11.09
C TRP A 32 9.80 -1.48 12.47
N ASN A 33 9.90 -2.35 13.46
CA ASN A 33 9.64 -2.01 14.85
C ASN A 33 10.97 -1.89 15.59
N ASP A 34 11.32 -0.68 16.02
CA ASP A 34 12.62 -0.38 16.66
C ASP A 34 12.81 -1.09 18.02
N ASN A 35 11.76 -1.70 18.59
CA ASN A 35 11.80 -2.38 19.88
C ASN A 35 11.98 -3.91 19.80
N GLN A 36 12.08 -4.50 18.60
CA GLN A 36 12.35 -5.93 18.45
C GLN A 36 13.78 -6.18 17.97
N HIS A 37 14.46 -7.12 18.62
CA HIS A 37 15.87 -7.46 18.40
C HIS A 37 16.18 -8.07 17.01
N TYR A 38 15.18 -8.20 16.15
CA TYR A 38 15.27 -8.66 14.77
C TYR A 38 14.42 -7.69 13.94
N SER A 39 15.01 -6.56 13.58
CA SER A 39 14.36 -5.46 12.84
C SER A 39 14.25 -5.80 11.35
N ASP A 40 13.56 -6.90 11.03
CA ASP A 40 13.25 -7.22 9.65
C ASP A 40 12.14 -6.30 9.14
N LEU A 41 12.26 -5.96 7.87
CA LEU A 41 11.30 -5.11 7.19
C LEU A 41 10.00 -5.91 6.98
N GLU A 42 8.93 -5.51 7.65
CA GLU A 42 7.64 -6.19 7.56
C GLU A 42 6.67 -5.46 6.64
N ASP A 43 5.85 -6.22 5.91
CA ASP A 43 4.76 -5.67 5.11
C ASP A 43 3.59 -5.32 6.02
N LEU A 44 3.23 -4.03 6.06
CA LEU A 44 2.23 -3.52 7.00
C LEU A 44 0.89 -3.26 6.33
N ILE A 45 0.92 -2.75 5.10
CA ILE A 45 -0.27 -2.41 4.33
C ILE A 45 -0.03 -2.73 2.86
N LEU A 46 -0.92 -3.49 2.24
CA LEU A 46 -1.00 -3.61 0.79
C LEU A 46 -2.07 -2.64 0.26
N VAL A 47 -1.65 -1.69 -0.56
CA VAL A 47 -2.51 -0.74 -1.26
C VAL A 47 -2.67 -1.22 -2.69
N LYS A 48 -3.90 -1.57 -3.08
CA LYS A 48 -4.23 -2.05 -4.43
C LYS A 48 -5.31 -1.20 -5.05
N VAL A 49 -5.09 -0.79 -6.29
CA VAL A 49 -6.01 0.02 -7.09
C VAL A 49 -6.35 -0.75 -8.35
N ILE A 50 -7.64 -0.92 -8.64
CA ILE A 50 -8.15 -1.73 -9.75
C ILE A 50 -8.99 -0.84 -10.66
N GLU A 51 -8.69 -0.82 -11.96
CA GLU A 51 -9.50 -0.13 -12.96
C GLU A 51 -10.61 -1.06 -13.45
N THR A 52 -11.85 -0.77 -13.09
CA THR A 52 -13.02 -1.49 -13.62
C THR A 52 -13.64 -0.72 -14.78
N TYR A 53 -14.68 -1.26 -15.40
CA TYR A 53 -15.36 -0.62 -16.54
C TYR A 53 -15.91 0.79 -16.26
N SER A 54 -16.28 1.07 -15.01
CA SER A 54 -16.98 2.32 -14.66
C SER A 54 -16.30 3.11 -13.54
N THR A 55 -15.42 2.48 -12.76
CA THR A 55 -14.83 3.10 -11.57
C THR A 55 -13.44 2.56 -11.28
N ILE A 56 -12.73 3.25 -10.40
CA ILE A 56 -11.50 2.75 -9.79
C ILE A 56 -11.84 2.23 -8.39
N GLU A 57 -11.58 0.95 -8.15
CA GLU A 57 -11.72 0.33 -6.83
C GLU A 57 -10.39 0.41 -6.08
N VAL A 58 -10.44 0.81 -4.81
CA VAL A 58 -9.28 0.84 -3.91
C VAL A 58 -9.46 -0.19 -2.81
N LYS A 59 -8.43 -1.02 -2.60
CA LYS A 59 -8.36 -2.02 -1.53
C LYS A 59 -7.15 -1.72 -0.65
N LEU A 60 -7.40 -1.42 0.62
CA LEU A 60 -6.39 -1.24 1.65
C LEU A 60 -6.39 -2.46 2.58
N ASN A 61 -5.45 -3.36 2.37
CA ASN A 61 -5.29 -4.55 3.20
C ASN A 61 -4.24 -4.27 4.27
N TYR A 62 -4.69 -4.08 5.51
CA TYR A 62 -3.80 -3.94 6.66
C TYR A 62 -3.33 -5.33 7.09
N LEU A 63 -2.06 -5.61 6.82
CA LEU A 63 -1.42 -6.89 7.14
C LEU A 63 -1.01 -6.95 8.62
N HIS A 64 -0.75 -5.80 9.23
CA HIS A 64 -0.44 -5.68 10.66
C HIS A 64 -1.50 -4.86 11.41
N PRO A 65 -2.00 -5.31 12.58
CA PRO A 65 -3.07 -4.63 13.34
C PRO A 65 -2.68 -3.21 13.78
N ASP A 66 -1.41 -2.97 14.13
CA ASP A 66 -0.94 -1.65 14.54
C ASP A 66 -0.99 -0.62 13.41
N ALA A 67 -0.80 -1.05 12.15
CA ALA A 67 -0.84 -0.17 11.00
C ALA A 67 -2.24 0.42 10.79
N ARG A 68 -3.29 -0.32 11.19
CA ARG A 68 -4.68 0.14 11.09
C ARG A 68 -4.99 1.31 12.02
N ASN A 69 -4.37 1.34 13.19
CA ASN A 69 -4.61 2.39 14.20
C ASN A 69 -3.54 3.49 14.18
N ASN A 70 -2.44 3.30 13.46
CA ASN A 70 -1.37 4.29 13.37
C ASN A 70 -1.72 5.40 12.37
N LEU A 71 -1.74 6.65 12.84
CA LEU A 71 -2.06 7.82 12.02
C LEU A 71 -1.09 8.03 10.86
N LYS A 72 0.22 7.78 11.06
CA LYS A 72 1.23 7.91 10.02
C LYS A 72 1.02 6.86 8.93
N ALA A 73 0.78 5.61 9.32
CA ALA A 73 0.52 4.51 8.38
C ALA A 73 -0.72 4.78 7.52
N ARG A 74 -1.81 5.27 8.13
CA ARG A 74 -3.03 5.63 7.41
C ARG A 74 -2.83 6.81 6.45
N LYS A 75 -2.05 7.81 6.86
CA LYS A 75 -1.73 8.95 5.99
C LYS A 75 -0.89 8.50 4.80
N LEU A 76 0.09 7.64 5.04
CA LEU A 76 0.92 7.05 4.00
C LEU A 76 0.08 6.23 3.01
N ALA A 77 -0.81 5.36 3.51
CA ALA A 77 -1.73 4.58 2.67
C ALA A 77 -2.60 5.45 1.75
N LYS A 78 -3.14 6.57 2.26
CA LYS A 78 -3.93 7.51 1.45
C LYS A 78 -3.10 8.23 0.37
N ASN A 79 -1.85 8.57 0.69
CA ASN A 79 -0.94 9.18 -0.28
C ASN A 79 -0.59 8.17 -1.39
N THR A 80 -0.29 6.92 -1.02
CA THR A 80 -0.01 5.82 -1.95
C THR A 80 -1.22 5.51 -2.82
N GLU A 81 -2.43 5.46 -2.25
CA GLU A 81 -3.69 5.32 -2.99
C GLU A 81 -3.81 6.40 -4.07
N SER A 82 -3.66 7.66 -3.70
CA SER A 82 -3.77 8.79 -4.64
C SER A 82 -2.73 8.70 -5.75
N TYR A 83 -1.50 8.31 -5.41
CA TYR A 83 -0.45 8.09 -6.38
C TYR A 83 -0.79 6.97 -7.36
N LEU A 84 -1.26 5.82 -6.86
CA LEU A 84 -1.60 4.67 -7.70
C LEU A 84 -2.79 4.97 -8.61
N ILE A 85 -3.80 5.69 -8.13
CA ILE A 85 -4.93 6.15 -8.97
C ILE A 85 -4.42 7.03 -10.11
N ASN A 86 -3.52 7.98 -9.82
CA ASN A 86 -2.95 8.84 -10.84
C ASN A 86 -2.09 8.06 -11.85
N ALA A 87 -1.27 7.13 -11.37
CA ALA A 87 -0.43 6.27 -12.22
C ALA A 87 -1.27 5.33 -13.12
N LEU A 88 -2.42 4.87 -12.62
CA LEU A 88 -3.36 4.04 -13.38
C LEU A 88 -4.10 4.86 -14.46
N ARG A 89 -4.42 6.14 -14.18
CA ARG A 89 -5.10 7.05 -15.11
C ARG A 89 -4.18 7.64 -16.18
N ASN A 90 -2.92 7.90 -15.84
CA ASN A 90 -1.91 8.47 -16.73
C ASN A 90 -1.12 7.37 -17.47
N LYS A 91 -1.78 6.27 -17.87
CA LYS A 91 -1.19 5.25 -18.74
C LYS A 91 -1.04 5.82 -20.16
N ASP A 92 -0.05 6.68 -20.35
CA ASP A 92 0.52 7.03 -21.66
C ASP A 92 1.70 6.10 -21.98
#